data_AF-A0A7C1PLI2-F1
#
_entry.id   AF-A0A7C1PLI2-F1
#
_cell.length_a   1.000
_cell.length_b   1.000
_cell.length_c   1.000
_cell.angle_alpha   90.00
_cell.angle_beta   90.00
_cell.angle_gamma   90.00
#
_symmetry.space_group_name_H-M   'P 1'
#
loop_
_entity.id
_entity.type
_entity.pdbx_description
1 polymer ?
#
loop_
_entity_poly.entity_id
_entity_poly.type
_entity_poly.pdbx_seq_one_letter_code
_entity_poly.pdbx_strand_id
1 'polypeptide(L)'
;MQERFLVSGKAGSGKTHLVLQKFLQFVSKNKEDNVIFILPTYSQVEHLRDLTLKQVQGSKSKGQGSEFKGYLDTGLVTFSGLANKILDSVDSTPLQKLLNEGEKDLILSNILKDSDKGYFSGVSGYAGFKTAFLNFVREIKENSVGPLPFKAVLKKIQTGKSHSPLNLKCNELVTLYERYQHALNKKGLM
;
A
#
# COMPACT_ATOMS: atom_id res chain seq x y z
N MET A 1 8.96 -23.58 -15.48
CA MET A 1 7.63 -23.25 -14.93
C MET A 1 7.84 -22.97 -13.44
N GLN A 2 7.55 -21.77 -12.93
CA GLN A 2 7.68 -21.51 -11.48
C GLN A 2 6.56 -22.24 -10.75
N GLU A 3 6.91 -23.19 -9.88
CA GLU A 3 5.93 -23.89 -9.05
C GLU A 3 5.27 -22.91 -8.08
N ARG A 4 3.94 -22.88 -8.07
CA ARG A 4 3.14 -22.08 -7.14
C ARG A 4 2.47 -23.02 -6.14
N PHE A 5 2.62 -22.72 -4.85
CA PHE A 5 2.05 -23.52 -3.77
C PHE A 5 1.06 -22.71 -2.95
N LEU A 6 -0.16 -23.22 -2.79
CA LEU A 6 -1.16 -22.65 -1.90
C LEU A 6 -1.14 -23.38 -0.55
N VAL A 7 -0.91 -22.64 0.54
CA VAL A 7 -1.01 -23.15 1.91
C VAL A 7 -2.30 -22.64 2.53
N SER A 8 -3.25 -23.52 2.82
CA SER A 8 -4.55 -23.19 3.41
C SER A 8 -4.86 -24.06 4.63
N GLY A 9 -5.76 -23.58 5.49
CA GLY A 9 -6.12 -24.27 6.74
C GLY A 9 -6.70 -23.33 7.80
N LYS A 10 -7.38 -23.88 8.80
CA LYS A 10 -8.01 -23.12 9.90
C LYS A 10 -6.98 -22.31 10.71
N ALA A 11 -7.44 -21.30 11.44
CA ALA A 11 -6.59 -20.61 12.43
C ALA A 11 -5.98 -21.64 13.41
N GLY A 12 -4.71 -21.47 13.76
CA GLY A 12 -3.98 -22.43 14.62
C GLY A 12 -3.41 -23.67 13.92
N SER A 13 -3.66 -23.88 12.61
CA SER A 13 -3.18 -25.08 11.89
C SER A 13 -1.68 -25.10 11.56
N GLY A 14 -0.88 -24.21 12.14
CA GLY A 14 0.58 -24.18 11.91
C GLY A 14 1.05 -23.61 10.57
N LYS A 15 0.19 -22.94 9.77
CA LYS A 15 0.57 -22.37 8.45
C LYS A 15 1.80 -21.47 8.52
N THR A 16 1.82 -20.53 9.47
CA THR A 16 2.95 -19.62 9.67
C THR A 16 4.23 -20.38 10.00
N HIS A 17 4.14 -21.42 10.83
CA HIS A 17 5.28 -22.27 11.17
C HIS A 17 5.81 -23.02 9.94
N LEU A 18 4.93 -23.60 9.12
CA LEU A 18 5.30 -24.27 7.88
C LEU A 18 6.01 -23.32 6.89
N VAL A 19 5.47 -22.12 6.67
CA VAL A 19 6.06 -21.13 5.76
C VAL A 19 7.40 -20.63 6.31
N LEU A 20 7.51 -20.41 7.62
CA LEU A 20 8.77 -20.02 8.26
C LEU A 20 9.85 -21.10 8.14
N GLN A 21 9.50 -22.38 8.35
CA GLN A 21 10.45 -23.47 8.14
C GLN A 21 10.95 -23.53 6.70
N LYS A 22 10.06 -23.38 5.71
CA LYS A 22 10.46 -23.30 4.31
C LYS A 22 11.37 -22.10 4.07
N PHE A 23 11.01 -20.92 4.58
CA PHE A 23 11.83 -19.71 4.45
C PHE A 23 13.26 -19.93 4.97
N LEU A 24 13.41 -20.46 6.18
CA LEU A 24 14.73 -20.73 6.77
C LEU A 24 15.53 -21.78 6.00
N GLN A 25 14.86 -22.82 5.48
CA GLN A 25 15.49 -23.81 4.61
C GLN A 25 15.97 -23.21 3.27
N PHE A 26 15.23 -22.25 2.71
CA PHE A 26 15.65 -21.58 1.48
C PHE A 26 16.80 -20.61 1.73
N VAL A 27 16.74 -19.88 2.85
CA VAL A 27 17.82 -18.97 3.30
C VAL A 27 19.11 -19.73 3.57
N SER A 28 19.08 -20.93 4.15
CA SER A 28 20.31 -21.71 4.38
C SER A 28 20.93 -22.29 3.11
N LYS A 29 20.13 -22.51 2.07
CA LYS A 29 20.56 -23.12 0.80
C LYS A 29 20.94 -22.10 -0.28
N ASN A 30 20.48 -20.86 -0.16
CA ASN A 30 20.65 -19.81 -1.17
C ASN A 30 21.22 -18.54 -0.52
N LYS A 31 21.60 -17.54 -1.32
CA LYS A 31 21.86 -16.20 -0.79
C LYS A 31 20.56 -15.61 -0.23
N GLU A 32 20.63 -15.02 0.97
CA GLU A 32 19.49 -14.39 1.66
C GLU A 32 18.72 -13.39 0.78
N ASP A 33 19.42 -12.69 -0.11
CA ASP A 33 18.86 -11.69 -1.02
C ASP A 33 17.87 -12.25 -2.05
N ASN A 34 17.82 -13.58 -2.25
CA ASN A 34 16.92 -14.23 -3.20
C ASN A 34 15.58 -14.67 -2.58
N VAL A 35 15.35 -14.43 -1.29
CA VAL A 35 14.16 -14.88 -0.58
C VAL A 35 13.47 -13.72 0.12
N ILE A 36 12.20 -13.49 -0.23
CA ILE A 36 11.38 -12.42 0.36
C ILE A 36 10.22 -13.05 1.13
N PHE A 37 10.05 -12.62 2.38
CA PHE A 37 8.92 -12.96 3.22
C PHE A 37 8.13 -11.68 3.51
N ILE A 38 6.97 -11.57 2.87
CA ILE A 38 6.10 -10.40 2.99
C ILE A 38 5.10 -10.60 4.11
N LEU A 39 5.01 -9.61 5.01
CA LEU A 39 4.09 -9.58 6.14
C LEU A 39 3.22 -8.33 6.12
N PRO A 40 1.97 -8.40 6.59
CA PRO A 40 1.06 -7.25 6.63
C PRO A 40 1.58 -6.05 7.42
N THR A 41 2.17 -6.25 8.60
CA THR A 41 2.53 -5.16 9.52
C THR A 41 3.99 -5.23 9.98
N TYR A 42 4.53 -4.07 10.38
CA TYR A 42 5.85 -3.98 10.98
C TYR A 42 5.98 -4.81 12.26
N SER A 43 4.95 -4.81 13.12
CA SER A 43 4.94 -5.64 14.34
C SER A 43 5.08 -7.14 14.05
N GLN A 44 4.51 -7.62 12.94
CA GLN A 44 4.65 -9.02 12.53
C GLN A 44 6.04 -9.32 11.98
N VAL A 45 6.65 -8.36 11.26
CA VAL A 45 8.05 -8.42 10.82
C VAL A 45 8.96 -8.57 12.03
N GLU A 46 8.86 -7.68 13.03
CA GLU A 46 9.67 -7.75 14.25
C GLU A 46 9.49 -9.07 15.00
N HIS A 47 8.23 -9.51 15.17
CA HIS A 47 7.94 -10.77 15.85
C HIS A 47 8.58 -11.98 15.14
N LEU A 48 8.56 -12.02 13.81
CA LEU A 48 9.20 -13.10 13.05
C LEU A 48 10.72 -12.99 13.00
N ARG A 49 11.26 -11.76 13.03
CA ARG A 49 12.70 -11.53 13.18
C ARG A 49 13.19 -12.10 14.51
N ASP A 50 12.51 -11.80 15.60
CA ASP A 50 12.84 -12.33 16.93
C ASP A 50 12.80 -13.86 16.98
N LEU A 51 11.76 -14.47 16.38
CA LEU A 51 11.65 -15.92 16.30
C LEU A 51 12.78 -16.54 15.47
N THR A 52 13.13 -15.91 14.36
CA THR A 52 14.22 -16.35 13.48
C THR A 52 15.56 -16.30 14.20
N LEU A 53 15.86 -15.17 14.86
CA LEU A 53 17.08 -14.99 15.65
C LEU A 53 17.17 -16.01 16.79
N LYS A 54 16.07 -16.28 17.50
CA LYS A 54 16.02 -17.31 18.56
C LYS A 54 16.29 -18.71 18.01
N GLN A 55 15.77 -19.06 16.83
CA GLN A 55 16.00 -20.36 16.21
C GLN A 55 17.45 -20.51 15.73
N VAL A 56 18.03 -19.46 15.16
CA VAL A 56 19.44 -19.39 14.76
C VAL A 56 20.37 -19.55 15.97
N GLN A 57 20.06 -18.88 17.09
CA GLN A 57 20.84 -18.97 18.33
C GLN A 57 20.68 -20.33 19.04
N GLY A 58 19.45 -20.85 19.11
CA GLY A 58 19.15 -22.13 19.78
C GLY A 58 19.72 -23.37 19.06
N SER A 59 19.95 -23.27 17.74
CA SER A 59 20.57 -24.33 16.94
C SER A 59 22.04 -24.60 17.30
N LYS A 60 22.72 -23.67 18.00
CA LYS A 60 24.06 -23.93 18.54
C LYS A 60 24.08 -24.90 19.72
N SER A 61 22.95 -25.12 20.39
CA SER A 61 22.91 -25.83 21.68
C SER A 61 22.48 -27.31 21.61
N LYS A 62 22.04 -27.79 20.44
CA LYS A 62 21.71 -29.21 20.22
C LYS A 62 22.50 -29.70 19.02
N GLY A 63 23.47 -30.59 19.25
CA GLY A 63 24.49 -31.06 18.30
C GLY A 63 23.98 -31.79 17.05
N GLN A 64 23.13 -31.16 16.26
CA GLN A 64 22.73 -31.60 14.92
C GLN A 64 22.88 -30.45 13.91
N GLY A 65 24.08 -30.35 13.34
CA GLY A 65 24.28 -30.36 11.89
C GLY A 65 23.71 -29.25 10.99
N SER A 66 23.12 -28.16 11.49
CA SER A 66 22.89 -26.97 10.65
C SER A 66 23.41 -25.72 11.35
N GLU A 67 24.66 -25.38 11.02
CA GLU A 67 25.36 -24.20 11.51
C GLU A 67 24.77 -22.94 10.83
N PHE A 68 23.61 -22.48 11.29
CA PHE A 68 23.11 -21.16 10.94
C PHE A 68 24.04 -20.13 11.62
N LYS A 69 25.07 -19.65 10.89
CA LYS A 69 26.13 -18.78 11.42
C LYS A 69 25.68 -17.32 11.63
N GLY A 70 24.52 -16.95 11.12
CA GLY A 70 23.92 -15.64 11.24
C GLY A 70 22.67 -15.56 10.36
N TYR A 71 21.87 -14.53 10.57
CA TYR A 71 20.76 -14.16 9.70
C TYR A 71 20.94 -12.68 9.36
N LEU A 72 21.17 -12.34 8.09
CA LEU A 72 21.05 -10.95 7.65
C LEU A 72 19.59 -10.70 7.36
N ASP A 73 19.02 -9.71 8.05
CA ASP A 73 17.60 -9.35 8.00
C ASP A 73 17.23 -8.63 6.69
N THR A 74 17.54 -9.24 5.54
CA THR A 74 17.30 -8.65 4.22
C THR A 74 15.96 -9.08 3.63
N GLY A 75 15.44 -10.25 4.04
CA GLY A 75 14.27 -10.89 3.44
C GLY A 75 12.90 -10.62 4.10
N LEU A 76 12.84 -10.21 5.37
CA LEU A 76 11.58 -9.93 6.07
C LEU A 76 11.12 -8.49 5.82
N VAL A 77 9.96 -8.31 5.17
CA VAL A 77 9.50 -6.97 4.75
C VAL A 77 7.97 -6.83 4.82
N THR A 78 7.49 -5.59 4.94
CA THR A 78 6.11 -5.24 4.58
C THR A 78 6.01 -4.90 3.10
N PHE A 79 4.79 -4.79 2.55
CA PHE A 79 4.61 -4.30 1.18
C PHE A 79 5.25 -2.91 0.97
N SER A 80 5.06 -1.98 1.91
CA SER A 80 5.70 -0.66 1.86
C SER A 80 7.22 -0.76 1.96
N GLY A 81 7.73 -1.64 2.82
CA GLY A 81 9.18 -1.86 2.95
C GLY A 81 9.80 -2.43 1.67
N LEU A 82 9.11 -3.36 1.01
CA LEU A 82 9.53 -3.90 -0.28
C LEU A 82 9.49 -2.84 -1.39
N ALA A 83 8.42 -2.04 -1.45
CA ALA A 83 8.30 -0.97 -2.43
C ALA A 83 9.44 0.04 -2.31
N ASN A 84 9.78 0.47 -1.10
CA ASN A 84 10.90 1.38 -0.86
C ASN A 84 12.24 0.77 -1.31
N LYS A 85 12.51 -0.50 -0.95
CA LYS A 85 13.74 -1.20 -1.39
C LYS A 85 13.86 -1.25 -2.92
N ILE A 86 12.76 -1.48 -3.63
CA ILE A 86 12.74 -1.48 -5.10
C ILE A 86 13.02 -0.07 -5.62
N LEU A 87 12.38 0.95 -5.07
CA LEU A 87 12.58 2.34 -5.50
C LEU A 87 14.03 2.81 -5.26
N ASP A 88 14.62 2.48 -4.12
CA ASP A 88 16.02 2.80 -3.80
C ASP A 88 17.00 2.12 -4.76
N SER A 89 16.65 0.95 -5.30
CA SER A 89 17.48 0.19 -6.25
C SER A 89 17.46 0.74 -7.68
N VAL A 90 16.46 1.57 -8.01
CA VAL A 90 16.28 2.13 -9.35
C VAL A 90 16.84 3.56 -9.34
N ASP A 91 18.16 3.69 -9.56
CA ASP A 91 18.99 4.91 -9.53
C ASP A 91 18.54 6.11 -10.40
N SER A 92 17.38 6.06 -11.06
CA SER A 92 17.00 6.99 -12.13
C SER A 92 15.99 8.08 -11.75
N THR A 93 15.51 8.15 -10.50
CA THR A 93 14.60 9.23 -10.08
C THR A 93 14.84 9.63 -8.63
N PRO A 94 14.98 10.93 -8.31
CA PRO A 94 14.98 11.36 -6.91
C PRO A 94 13.69 10.84 -6.28
N LEU A 95 13.81 10.14 -5.14
CA LEU A 95 12.66 9.62 -4.40
C LEU A 95 11.65 10.76 -4.25
N GLN A 96 10.50 10.64 -4.92
CA GLN A 96 9.43 11.63 -4.76
C GLN A 96 9.04 11.61 -3.29
N LYS A 97 9.21 12.76 -2.62
CA LYS A 97 8.89 12.91 -1.20
C LYS A 97 7.45 12.46 -0.98
N LEU A 98 7.27 11.45 -0.12
CA LEU A 98 5.95 11.01 0.30
C LEU A 98 5.21 12.18 0.96
N LEU A 99 4.01 12.46 0.47
CA LEU A 99 3.17 13.50 1.02
C LEU A 99 2.57 13.06 2.35
N ASN A 100 2.77 13.87 3.37
CA ASN A 100 2.03 13.71 4.62
C ASN A 100 0.58 14.21 4.46
N GLU A 101 -0.28 13.89 5.43
CA GLU A 101 -1.70 14.28 5.38
C GLU A 101 -1.92 15.80 5.37
N GLY A 102 -1.05 16.57 6.03
CA GLY A 102 -1.11 18.03 6.00
C GLY A 102 -0.81 18.62 4.62
N GLU A 103 0.19 18.07 3.92
CA GLU A 103 0.52 18.48 2.54
C GLU A 103 -0.62 18.14 1.57
N LYS A 104 -1.26 16.97 1.72
CA LYS A 104 -2.45 16.58 0.96
C LYS A 104 -3.62 17.54 1.21
N ASP A 105 -3.87 17.89 2.48
CA ASP A 105 -4.92 18.83 2.86
C ASP A 105 -4.69 20.23 2.29
N LEU A 106 -3.44 20.72 2.29
CA LEU A 106 -3.09 22.01 1.69
C LEU A 106 -3.32 22.03 0.18
N ILE A 107 -2.95 20.95 -0.53
CA ILE A 107 -3.21 20.82 -1.97
C ILE A 107 -4.72 20.85 -2.24
N LEU A 108 -5.49 20.07 -1.49
CA LEU A 108 -6.94 20.04 -1.63
C LEU A 108 -7.59 21.38 -1.30
N SER A 109 -7.13 22.05 -0.25
CA SER A 109 -7.62 23.37 0.15
C SER A 109 -7.41 24.41 -0.94
N ASN A 110 -6.29 24.36 -1.68
CA ASN A 110 -6.07 25.24 -2.82
C ASN A 110 -7.02 24.93 -3.98
N ILE A 111 -7.27 23.66 -4.28
CA ILE A 111 -8.20 23.25 -5.34
C ILE A 111 -9.64 23.71 -5.04
N LEU A 112 -10.05 23.65 -3.76
CA LEU A 112 -11.39 24.05 -3.33
C LEU A 112 -11.58 25.57 -3.31
N LYS A 113 -10.51 26.36 -3.12
CA LYS A 113 -10.57 27.84 -3.25
C LYS A 113 -10.88 28.26 -4.69
N ASP A 114 -10.38 27.51 -5.67
CA ASP A 114 -10.53 27.79 -7.10
C ASP A 114 -11.79 27.13 -7.71
N SER A 115 -12.64 26.48 -6.91
CA SER A 115 -13.84 25.81 -7.43
C SER A 115 -15.09 26.70 -7.32
N ASP A 116 -15.72 26.96 -8.46
CA ASP A 116 -17.05 27.56 -8.54
C ASP A 116 -18.13 26.73 -7.82
N LYS A 117 -19.30 27.34 -7.60
CA LYS A 117 -20.46 26.73 -6.93
C LYS A 117 -20.84 25.36 -7.52
N GLY A 118 -20.40 24.28 -6.87
CA GLY A 118 -20.79 22.90 -7.14
C GLY A 118 -21.83 22.35 -6.14
N TYR A 119 -22.22 21.09 -6.34
CA TYR A 119 -22.98 20.27 -5.38
C TYR A 119 -22.35 20.26 -3.98
N PHE A 120 -21.01 20.23 -3.86
CA PHE A 120 -20.34 20.26 -2.56
C PHE A 120 -20.00 21.67 -2.04
N SER A 121 -20.42 22.74 -2.73
CA SER A 121 -20.11 24.12 -2.33
C SER A 121 -20.45 24.41 -0.86
N GLY A 122 -21.63 23.98 -0.40
CA GLY A 122 -22.08 24.17 0.99
C GLY A 122 -21.29 23.41 2.04
N VAL A 123 -20.47 22.42 1.65
CA VAL A 123 -19.67 21.60 2.58
C VAL A 123 -18.16 21.67 2.36
N SER A 124 -17.71 22.24 1.25
CA SER A 124 -16.31 22.29 0.81
C SER A 124 -15.37 22.97 1.83
N GLY A 125 -15.88 23.93 2.61
CA GLY A 125 -15.12 24.64 3.63
C GLY A 125 -14.87 23.86 4.93
N TYR A 126 -15.58 22.75 5.16
CA TYR A 126 -15.43 21.99 6.40
C TYR A 126 -14.27 21.01 6.33
N ALA A 127 -13.48 20.93 7.40
CA ALA A 127 -12.38 19.97 7.53
C ALA A 127 -12.85 18.51 7.34
N GLY A 128 -14.04 18.17 7.83
CA GLY A 128 -14.61 16.82 7.68
C GLY A 128 -14.82 16.41 6.23
N PHE A 129 -15.19 17.35 5.34
CA PHE A 129 -15.32 17.07 3.91
C PHE A 129 -13.96 16.76 3.28
N LYS A 130 -12.93 17.54 3.60
CA LYS A 130 -11.56 17.33 3.11
C LYS A 130 -11.02 15.96 3.51
N THR A 131 -11.16 15.59 4.78
CA THR A 131 -10.76 14.27 5.28
C THR A 131 -11.53 13.15 4.57
N ALA A 132 -12.84 13.28 4.43
CA ALA A 132 -13.67 12.28 3.75
C ALA A 132 -13.26 12.12 2.27
N PHE A 133 -12.97 13.22 1.58
CA PHE A 133 -12.52 13.20 0.19
C PHE A 133 -11.13 12.56 0.03
N LEU A 134 -10.17 12.89 0.89
CA LEU A 134 -8.84 12.27 0.84
C LEU A 134 -8.90 10.77 1.13
N ASN A 135 -9.74 10.35 2.08
CA ASN A 135 -10.00 8.93 2.36
C ASN A 135 -10.59 8.22 1.15
N PHE A 136 -11.57 8.85 0.50
CA PHE A 136 -12.18 8.35 -0.71
C PHE A 136 -11.18 8.17 -1.85
N VAL A 137 -10.33 9.18 -2.11
CA VAL A 137 -9.29 9.10 -3.14
C VAL A 137 -8.30 7.97 -2.83
N ARG A 138 -7.91 7.80 -1.56
CA ARG A 138 -7.05 6.70 -1.13
C ARG A 138 -7.67 5.33 -1.43
N GLU A 139 -8.93 5.12 -1.05
CA GLU A 139 -9.65 3.86 -1.30
C GLU A 139 -9.73 3.55 -2.80
N ILE A 140 -10.01 4.55 -3.63
CA ILE A 140 -10.02 4.40 -5.09
C ILE A 140 -8.64 3.98 -5.62
N LYS A 141 -7.56 4.59 -5.12
CA LYS A 141 -6.19 4.27 -5.54
C LYS A 141 -5.75 2.87 -5.09
N GLU A 142 -6.15 2.44 -3.90
CA GLU A 142 -5.91 1.07 -3.41
C GLU A 142 -6.57 0.01 -4.31
N ASN A 143 -7.68 0.37 -4.96
CA ASN A 143 -8.35 -0.48 -5.96
C ASN A 143 -7.79 -0.30 -7.39
N SER A 144 -6.64 0.38 -7.57
CA SER A 144 -6.00 0.64 -8.87
C SER A 144 -6.87 1.42 -9.85
N VAL A 145 -7.74 2.30 -9.36
CA VAL A 145 -8.67 3.07 -10.20
C VAL A 145 -8.15 4.52 -10.37
N GLY A 146 -7.71 4.86 -11.59
CA GLY A 146 -7.41 6.25 -11.95
C GLY A 146 -8.68 7.09 -12.19
N PRO A 147 -8.55 8.42 -12.38
CA PRO A 147 -9.72 9.28 -12.63
C PRO A 147 -10.56 8.87 -13.84
N LEU A 148 -9.92 8.44 -14.94
CA LEU A 148 -10.60 7.99 -16.16
C LEU A 148 -11.40 6.69 -15.94
N PRO A 149 -10.81 5.58 -15.42
CA PRO A 149 -11.57 4.40 -15.01
C PRO A 149 -12.68 4.71 -14.00
N PHE A 150 -12.43 5.61 -13.04
CA PHE A 150 -13.41 5.99 -12.02
C PHE A 150 -14.66 6.63 -12.64
N LYS A 151 -14.48 7.53 -13.61
CA LYS A 151 -15.59 8.12 -14.38
C LYS A 151 -16.43 7.06 -15.08
N ALA A 152 -15.81 6.03 -15.66
CA ALA A 152 -16.52 4.93 -16.31
C ALA A 152 -17.32 4.07 -15.34
N VAL A 153 -16.82 3.85 -14.11
CA VAL A 153 -17.55 3.15 -13.05
C VAL A 153 -18.78 3.94 -12.64
N LEU A 154 -18.64 5.25 -12.39
CA LEU A 154 -19.76 6.09 -11.97
C LEU A 154 -20.87 6.16 -13.02
N LYS A 155 -20.53 6.17 -14.32
CA LYS A 155 -21.51 6.10 -15.40
C LYS A 155 -22.44 4.88 -15.36
N LYS A 156 -22.02 3.77 -14.74
CA LYS A 156 -22.87 2.58 -14.57
C LYS A 156 -23.93 2.76 -13.48
N ILE A 157 -23.68 3.66 -12.53
CA ILE A 157 -24.52 3.90 -11.35
C ILE A 157 -25.38 5.15 -11.54
N GLN A 158 -24.91 6.08 -12.37
CA GLN A 158 -25.69 7.24 -12.81
C GLN A 158 -26.96 6.78 -13.53
N THR A 159 -28.08 6.91 -12.85
CA THR A 159 -29.40 6.53 -13.34
C THR A 159 -30.26 7.79 -13.50
N GLY A 160 -30.89 7.94 -14.67
CA GLY A 160 -31.86 9.02 -14.94
C GLY A 160 -31.28 10.33 -15.51
N LYS A 161 -31.99 11.43 -15.24
CA LYS A 161 -31.77 12.77 -15.86
C LYS A 161 -30.43 13.39 -15.41
N SER A 162 -29.82 14.18 -16.29
CA SER A 162 -28.52 14.86 -16.06
C SER A 162 -28.45 15.65 -14.74
N HIS A 163 -29.56 16.27 -14.32
CA HIS A 163 -29.65 17.11 -13.12
C HIS A 163 -30.09 16.38 -11.84
N SER A 164 -30.06 15.04 -11.79
CA SER A 164 -30.34 14.34 -10.54
C SER A 164 -29.25 14.66 -9.50
N PRO A 165 -29.60 14.77 -8.19
CA PRO A 165 -28.61 15.01 -7.13
C PRO A 165 -27.45 14.01 -7.14
N LEU A 166 -27.75 12.74 -7.47
CA LEU A 166 -26.74 11.69 -7.61
C LEU A 166 -25.78 11.97 -8.78
N ASN A 167 -26.30 12.35 -9.95
CA ASN A 167 -25.48 12.62 -11.12
C ASN A 167 -24.58 13.86 -10.91
N LEU A 168 -25.12 14.92 -10.29
CA LEU A 168 -24.35 16.11 -9.92
C LEU A 168 -23.22 15.76 -8.94
N LYS A 169 -23.53 15.00 -7.88
CA LYS A 169 -22.54 14.51 -6.91
C LYS A 169 -21.43 13.71 -7.60
N CYS A 170 -21.79 12.74 -8.44
CA CYS A 170 -20.84 11.89 -9.17
C CYS A 170 -19.94 12.71 -10.11
N ASN A 171 -20.51 13.64 -10.88
CA ASN A 171 -19.76 14.47 -11.81
C ASN A 171 -18.75 15.38 -11.08
N GLU A 172 -19.14 15.96 -9.95
CA GLU A 172 -18.24 16.77 -9.15
C GLU A 172 -17.14 15.94 -8.49
N LEU A 173 -17.44 14.72 -8.00
CA LEU A 173 -16.41 13.82 -7.47
C LEU A 173 -15.35 13.46 -8.52
N VAL A 174 -15.75 13.18 -9.77
CA VAL A 174 -14.82 12.95 -10.88
C VAL A 174 -13.95 14.19 -11.10
N THR A 175 -14.58 15.36 -11.18
CA THR A 175 -13.89 16.63 -11.44
C THR A 175 -12.89 16.96 -10.33
N LEU A 176 -13.28 16.80 -9.07
CA LEU A 176 -12.39 17.01 -7.92
C LEU A 176 -11.24 16.02 -7.92
N TYR A 177 -11.49 14.75 -8.23
CA TYR A 177 -10.42 13.75 -8.31
C TYR A 177 -9.45 14.04 -9.46
N GLU A 178 -9.94 14.41 -10.64
CA GLU A 178 -9.11 14.83 -11.78
C GLU A 178 -8.25 16.05 -11.43
N ARG A 179 -8.84 17.09 -10.82
CA ARG A 179 -8.09 18.29 -10.37
C ARG A 179 -7.03 17.95 -9.33
N TYR A 180 -7.37 17.08 -8.37
CA TYR A 180 -6.42 16.63 -7.35
C TYR A 180 -5.27 15.85 -7.97
N GLN A 181 -5.55 14.90 -8.87
CA GLN A 181 -4.51 14.14 -9.56
C GLN A 181 -3.62 15.04 -10.43
N HIS A 182 -4.22 15.99 -11.15
CA HIS A 182 -3.47 16.96 -11.94
C HIS A 182 -2.56 17.84 -11.07
N ALA A 183 -3.04 18.28 -9.90
CA ALA A 183 -2.24 19.06 -8.96
C ALA A 183 -1.03 18.26 -8.40
N LEU A 184 -1.19 16.95 -8.19
CA LEU A 184 -0.10 16.06 -7.80
C LEU A 184 0.94 15.94 -8.91
N ASN A 185 0.50 15.64 -10.14
CA ASN A 185 1.39 15.48 -11.29
C ASN A 185 2.16 16.77 -11.61
N LYS A 186 1.49 17.94 -11.58
CA LYS A 186 2.13 19.25 -11.85
C LYS A 186 3.25 19.55 -10.85
N LYS A 187 3.14 19.09 -9.61
CA LYS A 187 4.15 19.28 -8.57
C LYS A 187 5.23 18.19 -8.57
N GLY A 188 5.19 17.24 -9.51
CA GLY A 188 6.10 16.09 -9.54
C GLY A 188 5.93 15.16 -8.33
N LEU A 189 4.71 15.07 -7.80
CA LEU A 189 4.38 14.25 -6.62
C LEU A 189 3.69 12.93 -7.01
N MET A 190 3.39 12.75 -8.31
CA MET A 190 2.91 11.54 -8.98
C MET A 190 3.26 11.57 -10.47
#